data_AF-A0A8C8AJA4-F1
#
_entry.id   AF-A0A8C8AJA4-F1
#
_cell.length_a   1.000
_cell.length_b   1.000
_cell.length_c   1.000
_cell.angle_alpha   90.00
_cell.angle_beta   90.00
_cell.angle_gamma   90.00
#
_symmetry.space_group_name_H-M   'P 1'
#
loop_
_entity.id
_entity.type
_entity.pdbx_description
1 polymer ?
#
loop_
_entity_poly.entity_id
_entity_poly.type
_entity_poly.pdbx_seq_one_letter_code
_entity_poly.pdbx_strand_id
1 'polypeptide(L)'
;MLEAEKQHLGALDLEMRTLAWLGIASLCLGAAWAVPAKEERRKAEKPKADLVLYENLDLDNYDLTLDNYGEILDLNNYEELYDYGDLAPKIEVGTLAPRPKDPAALPDLGPMAETPKLQPPTTAGPIHPAPVPAQGLPSCLLCLCINTSVYCDDVDLEHIPLLPPETTYLYARFNRIGTIRASDFTGLKNLKRIDLTSNFISWADADAFRLLPSLQELILPENRLTALPELPGSIVRLDARLNRIPSTGLRPEAFRDLKQLQFLHLSDNQLDYIPVPLPENLRSLHLQNNNIQTIHENTFCNSQDHSQIRRVLEDIRLDGNPINLSLFPNAYFCLPRLPTGRFF
;
A
#
# COMPACT_ATOMS: atom_id res chain seq x y z
N MET A 1 -73.63 8.77 -31.48
CA MET A 1 -72.76 7.80 -32.17
C MET A 1 -71.37 8.42 -32.22
N LEU A 2 -70.80 8.84 -31.09
CA LEU A 2 -70.21 8.04 -30.01
C LEU A 2 -69.23 6.99 -30.54
N GLU A 3 -68.02 7.50 -30.76
CA GLU A 3 -66.69 6.89 -30.65
C GLU A 3 -66.63 5.37 -30.60
N ALA A 4 -66.11 4.84 -31.72
CA ALA A 4 -65.44 3.56 -31.82
C ALA A 4 -64.10 3.56 -31.05
N GLU A 5 -63.62 2.35 -30.78
CA GLU A 5 -62.28 2.00 -30.27
C GLU A 5 -61.97 2.35 -28.80
N LYS A 6 -62.34 1.45 -27.89
CA LYS A 6 -61.51 1.01 -26.75
C LYS A 6 -62.21 -0.11 -25.96
N GLN A 7 -62.00 -1.37 -26.36
CA GLN A 7 -62.28 -2.52 -25.50
C GLN A 7 -61.16 -3.56 -25.63
N HIS A 8 -60.00 -3.20 -25.09
CA HIS A 8 -58.98 -4.13 -24.61
C HIS A 8 -58.41 -3.51 -23.34
N LEU A 9 -58.79 -4.04 -22.18
CA LEU A 9 -58.08 -4.09 -20.89
C LEU A 9 -59.12 -4.27 -19.77
N GLY A 10 -58.98 -5.33 -18.98
CA GLY A 10 -59.82 -5.54 -17.79
C GLY A 10 -60.02 -7.00 -17.46
N ALA A 11 -58.93 -7.76 -17.33
CA ALA A 11 -58.98 -9.10 -16.76
C ALA A 11 -58.38 -9.05 -15.36
N LEU A 12 -59.18 -9.56 -14.41
CA LEU A 12 -58.80 -10.12 -13.12
C LEU A 12 -58.43 -9.13 -12.01
N ASP A 13 -59.46 -8.61 -11.35
CA ASP A 13 -59.45 -8.54 -9.90
C ASP A 13 -60.87 -8.79 -9.35
N LEU A 14 -60.91 -9.38 -8.15
CA LEU A 14 -62.01 -9.47 -7.19
C LEU A 14 -62.90 -10.73 -7.11
N GLU A 15 -62.76 -11.36 -5.93
CA GLU A 15 -63.75 -12.04 -5.11
C GLU A 15 -64.22 -13.46 -5.47
N MET A 16 -64.03 -14.40 -4.52
CA MET A 16 -65.10 -14.84 -3.60
C MET A 16 -64.70 -16.17 -2.90
N ARG A 17 -64.91 -16.24 -1.58
CA ARG A 17 -65.39 -17.38 -0.76
C ARG A 17 -64.53 -17.79 0.43
N THR A 18 -64.85 -17.14 1.54
CA THR A 18 -64.95 -17.71 2.89
C THR A 18 -65.79 -18.99 2.93
N LEU A 19 -65.40 -19.98 3.75
CA LEU A 19 -66.27 -20.68 4.71
C LEU A 19 -65.42 -21.58 5.64
N ALA A 20 -65.55 -21.30 6.93
CA ALA A 20 -64.93 -21.98 8.06
C ALA A 20 -65.69 -23.25 8.46
N TRP A 21 -65.00 -24.29 8.95
CA TRP A 21 -65.51 -25.27 9.92
C TRP A 21 -64.39 -25.71 10.89
N LEU A 22 -64.79 -25.90 12.14
CA LEU A 22 -64.02 -25.98 13.40
C LEU A 22 -63.49 -27.38 13.75
N GLY A 23 -62.45 -27.43 14.60
CA GLY A 23 -62.08 -28.58 15.44
C GLY A 23 -60.97 -28.23 16.46
N ILE A 24 -61.20 -28.53 17.74
CA ILE A 24 -60.58 -27.94 18.95
C ILE A 24 -59.66 -28.94 19.71
N ALA A 25 -58.78 -28.40 20.58
CA ALA A 25 -58.02 -29.00 21.72
C ALA A 25 -56.62 -29.56 21.41
N SER A 26 -55.55 -29.36 22.20
CA SER A 26 -55.45 -29.12 23.65
C SER A 26 -54.19 -28.32 24.05
N LEU A 27 -54.36 -27.48 25.07
CA LEU A 27 -53.34 -26.85 25.92
C LEU A 27 -52.56 -27.87 26.75
N CYS A 28 -51.31 -27.53 27.09
CA CYS A 28 -50.76 -27.72 28.44
C CYS A 28 -49.84 -26.52 28.79
N LEU A 29 -50.11 -25.92 29.95
CA LEU A 29 -49.50 -24.73 30.54
C LEU A 29 -48.92 -25.13 31.91
N GLY A 30 -47.84 -24.43 32.30
CA GLY A 30 -47.48 -24.19 33.70
C GLY A 30 -46.07 -24.70 34.07
N ALA A 31 -45.32 -24.06 34.96
CA ALA A 31 -45.40 -22.74 35.60
C ALA A 31 -44.06 -22.53 36.32
N ALA A 32 -43.70 -21.26 36.53
CA ALA A 32 -42.52 -20.78 37.24
C ALA A 32 -42.54 -21.10 38.76
N TRP A 33 -41.36 -21.24 39.36
CA TRP A 33 -41.11 -21.02 40.79
C TRP A 33 -39.79 -20.29 40.98
N ALA A 34 -39.78 -19.33 41.90
CA ALA A 34 -38.64 -18.49 42.26
C ALA A 34 -38.48 -18.41 43.79
N VAL A 35 -37.21 -18.25 44.24
CA VAL A 35 -36.68 -17.68 45.52
C VAL A 35 -36.72 -18.64 46.75
N PRO A 36 -35.70 -18.70 47.69
CA PRO A 36 -34.90 -17.58 48.22
C PRO A 36 -33.38 -17.74 48.44
N ALA A 37 -32.79 -16.59 48.83
CA ALA A 37 -31.39 -16.21 49.01
C ALA A 37 -30.68 -16.77 50.25
N LYS A 38 -29.34 -16.76 50.24
CA LYS A 38 -28.53 -16.48 51.44
C LYS A 38 -27.14 -15.91 51.10
N GLU A 39 -26.79 -14.90 51.87
CA GLU A 39 -25.61 -14.05 51.84
C GLU A 39 -24.48 -14.65 52.69
N GLU A 40 -23.23 -14.60 52.20
CA GLU A 40 -22.06 -14.72 53.08
C GLU A 40 -20.86 -13.91 52.55
N ARG A 41 -20.51 -12.87 53.30
CA ARG A 41 -19.30 -12.06 53.18
C ARG A 41 -18.07 -12.90 53.51
N ARG A 42 -17.00 -12.82 52.70
CA ARG A 42 -15.62 -13.02 53.18
C ARG A 42 -14.66 -11.96 52.65
N LYS A 43 -13.79 -11.56 53.58
CA LYS A 43 -12.94 -10.37 53.62
C LYS A 43 -11.70 -10.52 52.74
N ALA A 44 -11.16 -9.36 52.35
CA ALA A 44 -9.83 -9.18 51.80
C ALA A 44 -8.73 -9.64 52.77
N GLU A 45 -7.67 -10.24 52.21
CA GLU A 45 -6.34 -10.37 52.83
C GLU A 45 -5.28 -10.37 51.71
N LYS A 46 -4.35 -9.40 51.75
CA LYS A 46 -3.06 -9.43 51.05
C LYS A 46 -2.07 -10.24 51.90
N PRO A 47 -1.17 -11.01 51.29
CA PRO A 47 0.27 -10.81 51.57
C PRO A 47 1.15 -10.96 50.31
N LYS A 48 2.06 -10.01 50.07
CA LYS A 48 3.52 -10.04 50.34
C LYS A 48 4.33 -10.89 49.35
N ALA A 49 5.23 -10.18 48.69
CA ALA A 49 6.34 -10.71 47.90
C ALA A 49 7.25 -11.58 48.77
N ASP A 50 7.83 -12.61 48.15
CA ASP A 50 9.17 -13.07 48.50
C ASP A 50 9.90 -13.62 47.26
N LEU A 51 11.18 -13.31 47.28
CA LEU A 51 12.23 -13.58 46.31
C LEU A 51 12.71 -15.05 46.42
N VAL A 52 13.24 -15.56 45.30
CA VAL A 52 14.51 -16.33 45.19
C VAL A 52 14.53 -17.88 45.13
N LEU A 53 15.16 -18.35 44.01
CA LEU A 53 15.94 -19.58 43.72
C LEU A 53 15.20 -20.96 43.69
N TYR A 54 15.48 -21.94 42.81
CA TYR A 54 16.45 -22.16 41.71
C TYR A 54 16.01 -23.40 40.88
N GLU A 55 16.45 -23.43 39.63
CA GLU A 55 16.92 -24.60 38.85
C GLU A 55 16.00 -25.78 38.46
N ASN A 56 16.29 -26.23 37.23
CA ASN A 56 15.94 -27.48 36.54
C ASN A 56 14.61 -27.50 35.78
N LEU A 57 14.70 -27.30 34.46
CA LEU A 57 13.96 -28.08 33.45
C LEU A 57 14.74 -28.03 32.11
N ASP A 58 15.57 -29.05 31.93
CA ASP A 58 15.88 -29.81 30.72
C ASP A 58 15.98 -29.10 29.37
N LEU A 59 17.24 -28.82 29.00
CA LEU A 59 17.73 -28.74 27.62
C LEU A 59 17.78 -30.17 27.06
N ASP A 60 16.77 -30.57 26.29
CA ASP A 60 16.96 -31.46 25.14
C ASP A 60 15.66 -31.51 24.33
N ASN A 61 15.82 -31.32 23.02
CA ASN A 61 14.83 -31.54 21.96
C ASN A 61 13.94 -30.36 21.53
N TYR A 62 14.56 -29.35 20.90
CA TYR A 62 13.89 -28.56 19.87
C TYR A 62 14.71 -28.63 18.58
N ASP A 63 14.18 -29.36 17.61
CA ASP A 63 14.64 -29.41 16.23
C ASP A 63 14.33 -28.05 15.57
N LEU A 64 15.37 -27.27 15.30
CA LEU A 64 15.26 -25.95 14.69
C LEU A 64 15.13 -26.12 13.17
N THR A 65 13.91 -26.02 12.64
CA THR A 65 13.67 -25.88 11.20
C THR A 65 13.54 -24.41 10.79
N LEU A 66 14.05 -24.09 9.60
CA LEU A 66 14.28 -22.74 9.05
C LEU A 66 12.99 -21.99 8.61
N ASP A 67 11.84 -22.30 9.18
CA ASP A 67 10.54 -21.79 8.70
C ASP A 67 9.76 -20.96 9.73
N ASN A 68 10.33 -20.65 10.91
CA ASN A 68 9.57 -19.96 11.98
C ASN A 68 10.30 -18.84 12.74
N TYR A 69 11.29 -18.17 12.12
CA TYR A 69 11.86 -16.94 12.69
C TYR A 69 10.95 -15.74 12.38
N GLY A 70 9.88 -15.59 13.14
CA GLY A 70 8.90 -14.55 12.85
C GLY A 70 7.93 -14.19 13.95
N GLU A 71 8.16 -14.52 15.23
CA GLU A 71 7.35 -13.96 16.32
C GLU A 71 8.21 -13.67 17.55
N ILE A 72 7.92 -12.51 18.16
CA ILE A 72 8.40 -11.96 19.44
C ILE A 72 9.60 -10.99 19.33
N LEU A 73 9.30 -9.75 18.94
CA LEU A 73 9.97 -8.56 19.48
C LEU A 73 8.92 -7.72 20.21
N ASP A 74 8.91 -7.82 21.53
CA ASP A 74 8.09 -7.03 22.45
C ASP A 74 8.73 -5.64 22.59
N LEU A 75 8.13 -4.63 21.95
CA LEU A 75 8.68 -3.27 21.78
C LEU A 75 8.41 -2.32 22.97
N ASN A 76 8.07 -2.84 24.15
CA ASN A 76 7.67 -2.02 25.30
C ASN A 76 8.82 -1.43 26.14
N ASN A 77 10.06 -1.40 25.65
CA ASN A 77 11.18 -0.93 26.48
C ASN A 77 12.29 -0.17 25.72
N TYR A 78 11.93 0.73 24.79
CA TYR A 78 12.90 1.62 24.15
C TYR A 78 12.54 3.10 24.38
N GLU A 79 12.51 3.50 25.66
CA GLU A 79 12.70 4.90 26.04
C GLU A 79 14.18 5.08 26.40
N GLU A 80 14.97 5.64 25.48
CA GLU A 80 16.21 6.31 25.87
C GLU A 80 16.44 7.58 25.03
N LEU A 81 16.62 8.65 25.78
CA LEU A 81 16.62 10.07 25.44
C LEU A 81 18.04 10.53 25.10
N TYR A 82 18.30 11.08 23.92
CA TYR A 82 19.59 11.74 23.62
C TYR A 82 19.39 13.25 23.38
N ASP A 83 19.96 14.00 24.31
CA ASP A 83 20.12 15.45 24.39
C ASP A 83 21.18 15.93 23.39
N TYR A 84 20.81 16.83 22.47
CA TYR A 84 21.74 17.55 21.58
C TYR A 84 21.66 19.05 21.88
N GLY A 85 22.21 19.44 23.03
CA GLY A 85 22.74 20.78 23.24
C GLY A 85 24.03 20.97 22.45
N ASP A 86 24.19 22.17 21.89
CA ASP A 86 25.45 22.76 21.42
C ASP A 86 26.04 22.32 20.08
N LEU A 87 25.36 22.64 18.97
CA LEU A 87 26.04 22.98 17.70
C LEU A 87 25.26 24.06 16.93
N ALA A 88 25.41 25.33 17.34
CA ALA A 88 24.99 26.48 16.55
C ALA A 88 26.17 27.02 15.72
N PRO A 89 26.15 26.97 14.38
CA PRO A 89 27.12 27.72 13.58
C PRO A 89 26.71 29.21 13.54
N LYS A 90 27.65 30.07 13.95
CA LYS A 90 27.59 31.53 13.81
C LYS A 90 27.39 31.92 12.35
N ILE A 91 26.38 32.73 12.09
CA ILE A 91 26.12 33.39 10.81
C ILE A 91 26.98 34.66 10.74
N GLU A 92 27.96 34.71 9.83
CA GLU A 92 28.61 35.96 9.45
C GLU A 92 27.81 36.62 8.32
N VAL A 93 27.39 37.86 8.56
CA VAL A 93 26.55 38.66 7.66
C VAL A 93 27.42 39.27 6.56
N GLY A 94 27.42 38.64 5.38
CA GLY A 94 27.98 39.18 4.15
C GLY A 94 26.98 40.12 3.45
N THR A 95 27.46 41.32 3.10
CA THR A 95 26.73 42.45 2.49
C THR A 95 26.00 42.13 1.17
N LEU A 96 24.78 42.65 1.06
CA LEU A 96 23.87 42.62 -0.10
C LEU A 96 24.51 43.18 -1.38
N ALA A 97 24.39 42.44 -2.50
CA ALA A 97 24.66 42.96 -3.83
C ALA A 97 23.52 43.89 -4.32
N PRO A 98 23.79 45.01 -5.02
CA PRO A 98 22.76 45.97 -5.42
C PRO A 98 21.91 45.47 -6.60
N ARG A 99 20.62 45.82 -6.58
CA ARG A 99 19.67 45.56 -7.67
C ARG A 99 19.96 46.46 -8.90
N PRO A 100 19.89 45.94 -10.14
CA PRO A 100 19.94 46.78 -11.34
C PRO A 100 18.67 47.62 -11.45
N LYS A 101 18.84 48.92 -11.72
CA LYS A 101 17.76 49.87 -12.06
C LYS A 101 17.65 49.99 -13.59
N ASP A 102 16.45 49.66 -14.07
CA ASP A 102 15.80 50.15 -15.30
C ASP A 102 16.26 49.72 -16.71
N PRO A 103 15.31 49.73 -17.68
CA PRO A 103 15.26 48.77 -18.79
C PRO A 103 15.39 49.44 -20.17
N ALA A 104 16.40 49.06 -20.95
CA ALA A 104 16.42 49.20 -22.42
C ALA A 104 17.75 48.69 -22.98
N ALA A 105 17.76 47.48 -23.54
CA ALA A 105 18.62 47.07 -24.66
C ALA A 105 18.39 45.57 -24.92
N LEU A 106 17.43 45.25 -25.78
CA LEU A 106 17.41 43.95 -26.46
C LEU A 106 18.52 43.96 -27.53
N PRO A 107 19.41 42.97 -27.59
CA PRO A 107 20.24 42.74 -28.77
C PRO A 107 19.42 42.04 -29.86
N ASP A 108 19.62 42.54 -31.08
CA ASP A 108 19.00 42.20 -32.35
C ASP A 108 19.17 40.71 -32.74
N LEU A 109 18.08 40.05 -33.13
CA LEU A 109 18.07 38.69 -33.66
C LEU A 109 18.34 38.75 -35.17
N GLY A 110 19.59 38.45 -35.55
CA GLY A 110 19.99 38.25 -36.94
C GLY A 110 19.28 37.04 -37.60
N PRO A 111 19.28 36.98 -38.95
CA PRO A 111 18.31 36.19 -39.71
C PRO A 111 18.52 34.66 -39.62
N MET A 112 17.39 33.95 -39.73
CA MET A 112 17.24 32.49 -39.76
C MET A 112 18.30 31.78 -40.61
N ALA A 113 19.07 30.91 -39.97
CA ALA A 113 19.94 29.95 -40.63
C ALA A 113 19.10 28.78 -41.21
N GLU A 114 19.42 28.43 -42.45
CA GLU A 114 18.78 27.43 -43.29
C GLU A 114 18.88 26.00 -42.73
N THR A 115 17.90 25.17 -43.09
CA THR A 115 17.81 23.74 -42.81
C THR A 115 19.00 22.96 -43.41
N PRO A 116 19.65 22.04 -42.67
CA PRO A 116 20.74 21.25 -43.24
C PRO A 116 20.22 20.21 -44.24
N LYS A 117 20.66 20.29 -45.49
CA LYS A 117 20.44 19.25 -46.50
C LYS A 117 21.32 18.03 -46.18
N LEU A 118 20.70 16.85 -46.04
CA LEU A 118 21.39 15.55 -45.98
C LEU A 118 22.19 15.31 -47.26
N GLN A 119 23.47 14.92 -47.11
CA GLN A 119 24.26 14.30 -48.17
C GLN A 119 24.27 12.77 -48.01
N PRO A 120 24.26 11.99 -49.11
CA PRO A 120 24.30 10.54 -49.05
C PRO A 120 25.71 10.01 -48.70
N PRO A 121 25.83 8.87 -48.01
CA PRO A 121 27.13 8.38 -47.54
C PRO A 121 27.91 7.67 -48.65
N THR A 122 29.17 8.07 -48.82
CA THR A 122 30.19 7.40 -49.64
C THR A 122 31.09 6.52 -48.77
N THR A 123 31.11 5.23 -49.10
CA THR A 123 32.20 4.22 -49.01
C THR A 123 33.23 4.25 -47.86
N ALA A 124 33.11 3.21 -47.01
CA ALA A 124 34.14 2.24 -46.60
C ALA A 124 35.52 2.73 -46.06
N GLY A 125 35.68 2.62 -44.74
CA GLY A 125 36.96 2.46 -44.03
C GLY A 125 36.73 1.65 -42.74
N PRO A 126 37.68 0.82 -42.29
CA PRO A 126 37.48 -0.06 -41.14
C PRO A 126 37.41 0.73 -39.83
N ILE A 127 36.25 0.68 -39.19
CA ILE A 127 36.01 1.27 -37.86
C ILE A 127 36.75 0.41 -36.83
N HIS A 128 37.75 0.98 -36.16
CA HIS A 128 38.25 0.44 -34.90
C HIS A 128 37.07 0.33 -33.92
N PRO A 129 36.86 -0.80 -33.22
CA PRO A 129 35.77 -0.91 -32.28
C PRO A 129 35.93 0.19 -31.23
N ALA A 130 34.91 1.03 -31.14
CA ALA A 130 34.75 2.01 -30.08
C ALA A 130 34.89 1.32 -28.70
N PRO A 131 35.35 2.02 -27.66
CA PRO A 131 35.32 1.47 -26.31
C PRO A 131 33.87 1.09 -25.99
N VAL A 132 33.65 -0.21 -25.75
CA VAL A 132 32.36 -0.74 -25.33
C VAL A 132 31.97 0.02 -24.05
N PRO A 133 30.80 0.68 -23.97
CA PRO A 133 30.35 1.23 -22.71
C PRO A 133 30.30 0.07 -21.70
N ALA A 134 30.65 0.32 -20.44
CA ALA A 134 30.63 -0.67 -19.37
C ALA A 134 29.22 -1.24 -19.18
N GLN A 135 28.81 -2.15 -20.05
CA GLN A 135 27.57 -2.89 -19.98
C GLN A 135 27.85 -4.13 -19.17
N GLY A 136 27.20 -4.18 -18.01
CA GLY A 136 26.76 -5.42 -17.40
C GLY A 136 27.86 -6.39 -17.03
N LEU A 137 28.54 -6.13 -15.90
CA LEU A 137 28.97 -7.30 -15.14
C LEU A 137 27.72 -8.12 -14.81
N PRO A 138 27.73 -9.45 -15.01
CA PRO A 138 26.62 -10.28 -14.58
C PRO A 138 26.32 -9.98 -13.11
N SER A 139 25.05 -9.74 -12.78
CA SER A 139 24.61 -9.42 -11.42
C SER A 139 25.19 -10.37 -10.38
N CYS A 140 25.38 -11.65 -10.71
CA CYS A 140 25.97 -12.65 -9.82
C CYS A 140 27.48 -12.50 -9.53
N LEU A 141 28.16 -11.52 -10.13
CA LEU A 141 29.52 -11.11 -9.73
C LEU A 141 29.50 -10.02 -8.65
N LEU A 142 28.43 -9.24 -8.59
CA LEU A 142 28.23 -8.16 -7.62
C LEU A 142 27.37 -8.63 -6.44
N CYS A 143 26.46 -9.56 -6.72
CA CYS A 143 25.43 -10.04 -5.82
C CYS A 143 25.54 -11.54 -5.62
N LEU A 144 24.94 -12.04 -4.54
CA LEU A 144 24.82 -13.46 -4.27
C LEU A 144 23.60 -14.04 -5.00
N CYS A 145 23.83 -14.93 -5.96
CA CYS A 145 22.77 -15.65 -6.67
C CYS A 145 22.63 -17.08 -6.11
N ILE A 146 21.45 -17.40 -5.55
CA ILE A 146 21.12 -18.73 -5.04
C ILE A 146 19.83 -19.20 -5.71
N ASN A 147 19.91 -20.30 -6.44
CA ASN A 147 18.83 -20.81 -7.29
C ASN A 147 18.33 -19.72 -8.26
N THR A 148 17.10 -19.24 -8.07
CA THR A 148 16.47 -18.16 -8.85
C THR A 148 16.36 -16.86 -8.06
N SER A 149 17.04 -16.75 -6.92
CA SER A 149 17.04 -15.56 -6.06
C SER A 149 18.34 -14.80 -6.20
N VAL A 150 18.25 -13.48 -6.32
CA VAL A 150 19.39 -12.56 -6.40
C VAL A 150 19.39 -11.67 -5.16
N TYR A 151 20.46 -11.75 -4.37
CA TYR A 151 20.65 -11.00 -3.12
C TYR A 151 21.77 -9.97 -3.32
N CYS A 152 21.39 -8.71 -3.38
CA CYS A 152 22.23 -7.54 -3.61
C CYS A 152 22.11 -6.54 -2.44
N ASP A 153 21.86 -6.99 -1.21
CA ASP A 153 21.70 -6.08 -0.07
C ASP A 153 23.04 -5.41 0.28
N ASP A 154 23.02 -4.10 0.53
CA ASP A 154 24.18 -3.32 1.03
C ASP A 154 25.46 -3.45 0.16
N VAL A 155 25.31 -3.34 -1.16
CA VAL A 155 26.43 -3.42 -2.14
C VAL A 155 26.67 -2.06 -2.81
N ASP A 156 26.17 -0.97 -2.22
CA ASP A 156 26.25 0.39 -2.75
C ASP A 156 25.75 0.53 -4.21
N LEU A 157 24.75 -0.27 -4.61
CA LEU A 157 24.19 -0.21 -5.95
C LEU A 157 23.54 1.15 -6.22
N GLU A 158 23.94 1.83 -7.29
CA GLU A 158 23.28 3.07 -7.76
C GLU A 158 22.15 2.78 -8.76
N HIS A 159 22.19 1.62 -9.41
CA HIS A 159 21.24 1.16 -10.42
C HIS A 159 20.98 -0.34 -10.26
N ILE A 160 19.81 -0.80 -10.73
CA ILE A 160 19.49 -2.23 -10.77
C ILE A 160 20.41 -2.90 -11.81
N PRO A 161 21.21 -3.92 -11.45
CA PRO A 161 22.08 -4.62 -12.40
C PRO A 161 21.26 -5.51 -13.35
N LEU A 162 21.87 -5.96 -14.45
CA LEU A 162 21.25 -6.92 -15.35
C LEU A 162 20.98 -8.25 -14.64
N LEU A 163 19.70 -8.58 -14.46
CA LEU A 163 19.25 -9.76 -13.74
C LEU A 163 19.17 -11.00 -14.65
N PRO A 164 19.45 -12.21 -14.14
CA PRO A 164 19.26 -13.43 -14.90
C PRO A 164 17.79 -13.62 -15.31
N PRO A 165 17.49 -14.10 -16.53
CA PRO A 165 16.11 -14.27 -17.02
C PRO A 165 15.21 -15.15 -16.12
N GLU A 166 15.79 -16.11 -15.42
CA GLU A 166 15.15 -17.04 -14.50
C GLU A 166 14.87 -16.46 -13.10
N THR A 167 15.29 -15.22 -12.83
CA THR A 167 15.12 -14.58 -11.51
C THR A 167 13.66 -14.58 -11.09
N THR A 168 13.42 -15.11 -9.89
CA THR A 168 12.11 -15.19 -9.23
C THR A 168 12.03 -14.21 -8.06
N TYR A 169 13.14 -13.98 -7.36
CA TYR A 169 13.20 -13.10 -6.19
C TYR A 169 14.40 -12.15 -6.33
N LEU A 170 14.16 -10.86 -6.15
CA LEU A 170 15.21 -9.84 -6.07
C LEU A 170 15.15 -9.17 -4.70
N TYR A 171 16.29 -9.19 -4.00
CA TYR A 171 16.51 -8.43 -2.77
C TYR A 171 17.67 -7.47 -3.01
N ALA A 172 17.41 -6.17 -2.98
CA ALA A 172 18.42 -5.14 -3.19
C ALA A 172 18.21 -3.98 -2.20
N ARG A 173 18.13 -4.32 -0.92
CA ARG A 173 17.86 -3.39 0.19
C ARG A 173 19.11 -2.60 0.56
N PHE A 174 18.92 -1.46 1.19
CA PHE A 174 20.03 -0.64 1.74
C PHE A 174 21.07 -0.25 0.68
N ASN A 175 20.61 0.01 -0.54
CA ASN A 175 21.48 0.49 -1.62
C ASN A 175 21.23 1.98 -1.90
N ARG A 176 21.80 2.49 -2.98
CA ARG A 176 21.70 3.88 -3.41
C ARG A 176 20.92 4.03 -4.70
N ILE A 177 20.00 3.10 -4.98
CA ILE A 177 19.27 3.06 -6.25
C ILE A 177 18.37 4.29 -6.31
N GLY A 178 18.58 5.13 -7.32
CA GLY A 178 17.84 6.39 -7.47
C GLY A 178 16.65 6.31 -8.44
N THR A 179 16.72 5.39 -9.40
CA THR A 179 15.73 5.27 -10.49
C THR A 179 15.43 3.82 -10.82
N ILE A 180 14.18 3.56 -11.23
CA ILE A 180 13.74 2.28 -11.77
C ILE A 180 13.31 2.49 -13.22
N ARG A 181 13.88 1.74 -14.15
CA ARG A 181 13.52 1.77 -15.57
C ARG A 181 12.77 0.52 -15.98
N ALA A 182 11.91 0.61 -16.99
CA ALA A 182 11.25 -0.56 -17.58
C ALA A 182 12.26 -1.57 -18.19
N SER A 183 13.42 -1.08 -18.63
CA SER A 183 14.53 -1.92 -19.10
C SER A 183 15.09 -2.85 -18.03
N ASP A 184 15.02 -2.45 -16.76
CA ASP A 184 15.69 -3.17 -15.65
C ASP A 184 15.05 -4.55 -15.40
N PHE A 185 13.76 -4.71 -15.74
CA PHE A 185 13.02 -5.96 -15.57
C PHE A 185 12.54 -6.58 -16.89
N THR A 186 13.10 -6.15 -18.02
CA THR A 186 12.68 -6.66 -19.33
C THR A 186 12.96 -8.16 -19.45
N GLY A 187 11.91 -8.93 -19.78
CA GLY A 187 12.02 -10.38 -20.01
C GLY A 187 11.93 -11.27 -18.75
N LEU A 188 11.81 -10.69 -17.55
CA LEU A 188 11.75 -11.42 -16.28
C LEU A 188 10.36 -11.99 -15.99
N LYS A 189 9.95 -13.00 -16.75
CA LYS A 189 8.59 -13.58 -16.69
C LYS A 189 8.28 -14.30 -15.38
N ASN A 190 9.30 -14.75 -14.66
CA ASN A 190 9.17 -15.53 -13.43
C ASN A 190 9.32 -14.69 -12.16
N LEU A 191 9.59 -13.38 -12.28
CA LEU A 191 9.83 -12.52 -11.14
C LEU A 191 8.53 -12.39 -10.31
N LYS A 192 8.59 -12.84 -9.06
CA LYS A 192 7.46 -12.85 -8.12
C LYS A 192 7.59 -11.79 -7.03
N ARG A 193 8.81 -11.47 -6.62
CA ARG A 193 9.07 -10.50 -5.54
C ARG A 193 10.22 -9.59 -5.89
N ILE A 194 10.02 -8.31 -5.60
CA ILE A 194 11.04 -7.27 -5.64
C ILE A 194 11.07 -6.57 -4.30
N ASP A 195 12.22 -6.58 -3.64
CA ASP A 195 12.47 -5.85 -2.40
C ASP A 195 13.58 -4.81 -2.60
N LEU A 196 13.19 -3.54 -2.53
CA LEU A 196 14.02 -2.36 -2.73
C LEU A 196 13.94 -1.42 -1.52
N THR A 197 13.70 -2.00 -0.33
CA THR A 197 13.63 -1.27 0.96
C THR A 197 14.86 -0.39 1.17
N SER A 198 14.65 0.81 1.73
CA SER A 198 15.70 1.75 2.14
C SER A 198 16.70 2.04 1.01
N ASN A 199 16.18 2.59 -0.08
CA ASN A 199 16.95 3.10 -1.22
C ASN A 199 16.68 4.60 -1.42
N PHE A 200 17.18 5.20 -2.49
CA PHE A 200 16.95 6.61 -2.82
C PHE A 200 16.01 6.80 -4.01
N ILE A 201 15.10 5.85 -4.25
CA ILE A 201 14.29 5.80 -5.46
C ILE A 201 13.34 6.98 -5.46
N SER A 202 13.60 7.97 -6.32
CA SER A 202 12.75 9.14 -6.48
C SER A 202 11.84 9.05 -7.69
N TRP A 203 12.17 8.18 -8.65
CA TRP A 203 11.46 8.05 -9.91
C TRP A 203 11.46 6.62 -10.42
N ALA A 204 10.33 6.21 -10.99
CA ALA A 204 10.16 4.94 -11.69
C ALA A 204 9.41 5.19 -13.00
N ASP A 205 9.81 4.49 -14.06
CA ASP A 205 9.06 4.46 -15.31
C ASP A 205 7.61 4.04 -15.07
N ALA A 206 6.67 4.68 -15.77
CA ALA A 206 5.25 4.46 -15.58
C ALA A 206 4.84 2.99 -15.80
N ASP A 207 5.51 2.28 -16.69
CA ASP A 207 5.27 0.88 -17.06
C ASP A 207 6.31 -0.10 -16.50
N ALA A 208 7.19 0.35 -15.58
CA ALA A 208 8.32 -0.43 -15.08
C ALA A 208 7.95 -1.85 -14.62
N PHE A 209 6.78 -2.01 -13.98
CA PHE A 209 6.31 -3.29 -13.46
C PHE A 209 5.13 -3.88 -14.24
N ARG A 210 4.57 -3.14 -15.19
CA ARG A 210 3.33 -3.50 -15.90
C ARG A 210 3.45 -4.83 -16.65
N LEU A 211 4.63 -5.09 -17.22
CA LEU A 211 4.91 -6.25 -18.06
C LEU A 211 5.47 -7.45 -17.28
N LEU A 212 5.30 -7.48 -15.96
CA LEU A 212 5.74 -8.57 -15.09
C LEU A 212 4.55 -9.46 -14.70
N PRO A 213 4.23 -10.52 -15.49
CA PRO A 213 2.99 -11.27 -15.33
C PRO A 213 2.92 -12.05 -14.01
N SER A 214 4.06 -12.37 -13.41
CA SER A 214 4.14 -13.18 -12.18
C SER A 214 4.41 -12.37 -10.92
N LEU A 215 4.54 -11.03 -11.00
CA LEU A 215 4.90 -10.21 -9.85
C LEU A 215 3.76 -10.17 -8.84
N GLN A 216 4.04 -10.62 -7.62
CA GLN A 216 3.08 -10.74 -6.53
C GLN A 216 3.39 -9.78 -5.38
N GLU A 217 4.66 -9.50 -5.13
CA GLU A 217 5.10 -8.66 -4.01
C GLU A 217 6.04 -7.56 -4.48
N LEU A 218 5.65 -6.31 -4.24
CA LEU A 218 6.49 -5.14 -4.50
C LEU A 218 6.69 -4.38 -3.18
N ILE A 219 7.93 -4.39 -2.70
CA ILE A 219 8.35 -3.83 -1.42
C ILE A 219 9.31 -2.67 -1.68
N LEU A 220 8.82 -1.46 -1.45
CA LEU A 220 9.49 -0.16 -1.68
C LEU A 220 9.49 0.76 -0.45
N PRO A 221 9.44 0.29 0.82
CA PRO A 221 9.41 1.20 1.96
C PRO A 221 10.72 2.00 2.06
N GLU A 222 10.64 3.17 2.69
CA GLU A 222 11.80 4.04 2.95
C GLU A 222 12.52 4.48 1.66
N ASN A 223 11.76 5.01 0.71
CA ASN A 223 12.26 5.56 -0.53
C ASN A 223 11.84 7.04 -0.67
N ARG A 224 11.98 7.62 -1.87
CA ARG A 224 11.68 9.03 -2.15
C ARG A 224 10.65 9.17 -3.26
N LEU A 225 9.82 8.16 -3.48
CA LEU A 225 8.87 8.13 -4.59
C LEU A 225 7.85 9.27 -4.42
N THR A 226 7.64 10.01 -5.50
CA THR A 226 6.59 11.04 -5.59
C THR A 226 5.42 10.59 -6.45
N ALA A 227 5.49 9.40 -7.04
CA ALA A 227 4.41 8.79 -7.80
C ALA A 227 4.56 7.28 -7.80
N LEU A 228 3.43 6.57 -7.86
CA LEU A 228 3.41 5.11 -7.97
C LEU A 228 3.33 4.70 -9.46
N PRO A 229 4.20 3.80 -9.94
CA PRO A 229 4.12 3.25 -11.29
C PRO A 229 2.90 2.31 -11.46
N GLU A 230 2.61 1.91 -12.70
CA GLU A 230 1.54 0.94 -12.98
C GLU A 230 1.90 -0.42 -12.40
N LEU A 231 0.96 -0.99 -11.66
CA LEU A 231 1.12 -2.32 -11.08
C LEU A 231 0.50 -3.37 -12.01
N PRO A 232 1.12 -4.56 -12.10
CA PRO A 232 0.51 -5.67 -12.82
C PRO A 232 -0.68 -6.24 -12.04
N GLY A 233 -1.68 -6.75 -12.74
CA GLY A 233 -2.89 -7.32 -12.12
C GLY A 233 -2.66 -8.58 -11.26
N SER A 234 -1.45 -9.15 -11.31
CA SER A 234 -0.99 -10.27 -10.47
C SER A 234 -0.53 -9.87 -9.08
N ILE A 235 -0.40 -8.56 -8.81
CA ILE A 235 0.09 -8.06 -7.52
C ILE A 235 -0.84 -8.45 -6.36
N VAL A 236 -0.25 -8.96 -5.28
CA VAL A 236 -0.94 -9.40 -4.06
C VAL A 236 -0.60 -8.48 -2.89
N ARG A 237 0.65 -8.01 -2.80
CA ARG A 237 1.13 -7.10 -1.76
C ARG A 237 1.89 -5.94 -2.39
N LEU A 238 1.45 -4.73 -2.04
CA LEU A 238 2.19 -3.50 -2.25
C LEU A 238 2.54 -2.89 -0.89
N ASP A 239 3.84 -2.67 -0.68
CA ASP A 239 4.35 -1.94 0.46
C ASP A 239 5.19 -0.76 -0.03
N ALA A 240 4.64 0.44 0.01
CA ALA A 240 5.32 1.69 -0.36
C ALA A 240 5.22 2.72 0.77
N ARG A 241 5.32 2.24 2.01
CA ARG A 241 5.35 3.09 3.21
C ARG A 241 6.57 4.02 3.23
N LEU A 242 6.55 5.07 4.03
CA LEU A 242 7.73 5.95 4.24
C LEU A 242 8.30 6.47 2.91
N ASN A 243 7.41 6.99 2.05
CA ASN A 243 7.75 7.61 0.78
C ASN A 243 7.23 9.06 0.78
N ARG A 244 7.14 9.69 -0.38
CA ARG A 244 6.68 11.08 -0.54
C ARG A 244 5.55 11.15 -1.56
N ILE A 245 4.70 10.13 -1.61
CA ILE A 245 3.66 10.01 -2.63
C ILE A 245 2.49 10.92 -2.24
N PRO A 246 2.23 12.00 -3.00
CA PRO A 246 1.01 12.78 -2.85
C PRO A 246 -0.14 12.07 -3.56
N SER A 247 -1.37 12.50 -3.28
CA SER A 247 -2.54 11.97 -4.00
C SER A 247 -2.44 12.12 -5.53
N THR A 248 -1.81 13.18 -6.04
CA THR A 248 -1.57 13.40 -7.48
C THR A 248 -0.52 12.45 -8.08
N GLY A 249 0.27 11.79 -7.23
CA GLY A 249 1.21 10.75 -7.62
C GLY A 249 0.54 9.39 -7.86
N LEU A 250 -0.75 9.26 -7.57
CA LEU A 250 -1.56 8.10 -7.87
C LEU A 250 -2.42 8.37 -9.10
N ARG A 251 -2.47 7.41 -10.03
CA ARG A 251 -3.39 7.51 -11.17
C ARG A 251 -4.83 7.41 -10.69
N PRO A 252 -5.79 8.06 -11.38
CA PRO A 252 -7.20 7.80 -11.16
C PRO A 252 -7.49 6.31 -11.25
N GLU A 253 -8.22 5.77 -10.29
CA GLU A 253 -8.59 4.36 -10.23
C GLU A 253 -7.40 3.38 -10.27
N ALA A 254 -6.20 3.80 -9.81
CA ALA A 254 -4.95 3.01 -9.90
C ALA A 254 -5.05 1.57 -9.37
N PHE A 255 -5.94 1.30 -8.42
CA PHE A 255 -6.10 0.00 -7.79
C PHE A 255 -7.35 -0.77 -8.25
N ARG A 256 -8.18 -0.21 -9.14
CA ARG A 256 -9.48 -0.78 -9.54
C ARG A 256 -9.37 -2.20 -10.09
N ASP A 257 -8.40 -2.43 -10.97
CA ASP A 257 -8.24 -3.70 -11.69
C ASP A 257 -7.35 -4.71 -10.97
N LEU A 258 -6.80 -4.37 -9.79
CA LEU A 258 -5.88 -5.22 -9.03
C LEU A 258 -6.64 -6.24 -8.17
N LYS A 259 -7.34 -7.15 -8.84
CA LYS A 259 -8.25 -8.13 -8.21
C LYS A 259 -7.56 -9.09 -7.24
N GLN A 260 -6.24 -9.26 -7.35
CA GLN A 260 -5.45 -10.12 -6.46
C GLN A 260 -4.88 -9.38 -5.24
N LEU A 261 -4.95 -8.04 -5.21
CA LEU A 261 -4.34 -7.23 -4.17
C LEU A 261 -5.06 -7.45 -2.83
N GLN A 262 -4.29 -7.87 -1.83
CA GLN A 262 -4.75 -8.15 -0.47
C GLN A 262 -4.14 -7.21 0.56
N PHE A 263 -2.91 -6.74 0.32
CA PHE A 263 -2.19 -5.87 1.25
C PHE A 263 -1.77 -4.59 0.53
N LEU A 264 -2.31 -3.45 0.97
CA LEU A 264 -1.98 -2.13 0.45
C LEU A 264 -1.46 -1.25 1.59
N HIS A 265 -0.14 -1.09 1.64
CA HIS A 265 0.53 -0.33 2.68
C HIS A 265 1.14 0.95 2.10
N LEU A 266 0.53 2.09 2.45
CA LEU A 266 0.88 3.44 1.98
C LEU A 266 1.00 4.42 3.15
N SER A 267 1.33 3.92 4.35
CA SER A 267 1.56 4.78 5.52
C SER A 267 2.75 5.72 5.33
N ASP A 268 2.76 6.81 6.08
CA ASP A 268 3.88 7.76 6.10
C ASP A 268 4.19 8.28 4.68
N ASN A 269 3.15 8.77 4.03
CA ASN A 269 3.18 9.38 2.70
C ASN A 269 2.49 10.76 2.77
N GLN A 270 2.12 11.34 1.62
CA GLN A 270 1.53 12.67 1.51
C GLN A 270 0.12 12.62 0.91
N LEU A 271 -0.61 11.53 1.14
CA LEU A 271 -1.94 11.35 0.58
C LEU A 271 -2.96 12.27 1.25
N ASP A 272 -3.74 12.99 0.45
CA ASP A 272 -4.79 13.91 0.94
C ASP A 272 -6.18 13.25 0.95
N TYR A 273 -6.31 12.08 0.32
CA TYR A 273 -7.54 11.28 0.28
C TYR A 273 -7.24 9.78 0.16
N ILE A 274 -8.20 8.95 0.52
CA ILE A 274 -8.13 7.49 0.32
C ILE A 274 -8.34 7.18 -1.17
N PRO A 275 -7.42 6.45 -1.84
CA PRO A 275 -7.56 6.16 -3.26
C PRO A 275 -8.76 5.25 -3.52
N VAL A 276 -9.65 5.69 -4.42
CA VAL A 276 -10.86 4.97 -4.80
C VAL A 276 -10.86 4.63 -6.31
N PRO A 277 -11.46 3.50 -6.72
CA PRO A 277 -12.02 2.45 -5.87
C PRO A 277 -10.92 1.54 -5.27
N LEU A 278 -11.14 1.09 -4.04
CA LEU A 278 -10.30 0.07 -3.39
C LEU A 278 -10.64 -1.33 -3.92
N PRO A 279 -9.66 -2.23 -4.10
CA PRO A 279 -9.90 -3.60 -4.57
C PRO A 279 -10.89 -4.38 -3.69
N GLU A 280 -11.67 -5.27 -4.30
CA GLU A 280 -12.69 -6.08 -3.58
C GLU A 280 -12.07 -7.09 -2.61
N ASN A 281 -10.90 -7.65 -2.95
CA ASN A 281 -10.21 -8.67 -2.15
C ASN A 281 -9.21 -8.09 -1.14
N LEU A 282 -9.22 -6.77 -0.94
CA LEU A 282 -8.30 -6.12 -0.02
C LEU A 282 -8.58 -6.56 1.42
N ARG A 283 -7.53 -6.99 2.13
CA ARG A 283 -7.59 -7.47 3.51
C ARG A 283 -7.03 -6.48 4.52
N SER A 284 -5.94 -5.81 4.13
CA SER A 284 -5.23 -4.85 4.97
C SER A 284 -4.97 -3.57 4.18
N LEU A 285 -5.40 -2.45 4.76
CA LEU A 285 -5.20 -1.10 4.23
C LEU A 285 -4.54 -0.23 5.30
N HIS A 286 -3.28 0.13 5.07
CA HIS A 286 -2.51 0.99 5.98
C HIS A 286 -2.28 2.34 5.33
N LEU A 287 -2.88 3.37 5.92
CA LEU A 287 -2.83 4.76 5.47
C LEU A 287 -2.47 5.72 6.60
N GLN A 288 -1.95 5.22 7.71
CA GLN A 288 -1.57 6.05 8.85
C GLN A 288 -0.51 7.10 8.48
N ASN A 289 -0.48 8.22 9.19
CA ASN A 289 0.47 9.32 8.99
C ASN A 289 0.48 9.85 7.54
N ASN A 290 -0.70 10.18 7.04
CA ASN A 290 -0.89 10.89 5.77
C ASN A 290 -1.62 12.23 6.06
N ASN A 291 -2.09 12.91 5.02
CA ASN A 291 -2.83 14.18 5.12
C ASN A 291 -4.32 14.00 4.75
N ILE A 292 -4.89 12.81 5.01
CA ILE A 292 -6.28 12.50 4.63
C ILE A 292 -7.24 13.32 5.49
N GLN A 293 -8.08 14.14 4.84
CA GLN A 293 -9.02 15.05 5.53
C GLN A 293 -10.48 14.61 5.42
N THR A 294 -10.83 13.90 4.35
CA THR A 294 -12.22 13.57 4.02
C THR A 294 -12.35 12.11 3.58
N ILE A 295 -13.50 11.52 3.89
CA ILE A 295 -13.93 10.20 3.41
C ILE A 295 -15.32 10.35 2.79
N HIS A 296 -15.59 9.60 1.71
CA HIS A 296 -16.88 9.56 1.05
C HIS A 296 -17.62 8.26 1.35
N GLU A 297 -18.94 8.26 1.16
CA GLU A 297 -19.80 7.10 1.45
C GLU A 297 -19.40 5.84 0.67
N ASN A 298 -18.88 6.03 -0.54
CA ASN A 298 -18.41 4.97 -1.44
C ASN A 298 -16.91 4.68 -1.32
N THR A 299 -16.20 5.25 -0.33
CA THR A 299 -14.76 4.99 -0.16
C THR A 299 -14.51 3.53 0.16
N PHE A 300 -15.24 2.99 1.13
CA PHE A 300 -15.16 1.58 1.50
C PHE A 300 -16.32 0.75 0.96
N CYS A 301 -17.41 1.35 0.48
CA CYS A 301 -18.54 0.59 -0.03
C CYS A 301 -18.51 0.48 -1.55
N ASN A 302 -18.99 -0.65 -2.10
CA ASN A 302 -19.13 -0.78 -3.53
C ASN A 302 -20.22 0.17 -3.99
N SER A 303 -19.94 1.06 -4.95
CA SER A 303 -20.92 2.05 -5.43
C SER A 303 -22.17 1.42 -6.06
N GLN A 304 -22.11 0.14 -6.45
CA GLN A 304 -23.23 -0.59 -7.05
C GLN A 304 -24.05 -1.38 -6.03
N ASP A 305 -23.50 -1.68 -4.85
CA ASP A 305 -24.20 -2.45 -3.82
C ASP A 305 -23.70 -2.08 -2.41
N HIS A 306 -24.45 -1.20 -1.75
CA HIS A 306 -24.18 -0.79 -0.37
C HIS A 306 -24.57 -1.88 0.65
N SER A 307 -25.26 -2.95 0.23
CA SER A 307 -25.64 -4.07 1.10
C SER A 307 -24.52 -5.11 1.27
N GLN A 308 -23.50 -5.04 0.40
CA GLN A 308 -22.38 -5.98 0.45
C GLN A 308 -21.35 -5.57 1.51
N ILE A 309 -21.28 -6.37 2.57
CA ILE A 309 -20.24 -6.22 3.62
C ILE A 309 -18.90 -6.74 3.09
N ARG A 310 -17.84 -5.93 3.14
CA ARG A 310 -16.45 -6.33 2.84
C ARG A 310 -15.85 -7.16 3.98
N ARG A 311 -16.33 -8.39 4.15
CA ARG A 311 -15.91 -9.28 5.25
C ARG A 311 -14.40 -9.54 5.30
N VAL A 312 -13.72 -9.47 4.16
CA VAL A 312 -12.29 -9.74 4.06
C VAL A 312 -11.42 -8.56 4.46
N LEU A 313 -11.96 -7.32 4.44
CA LEU A 313 -11.22 -6.12 4.81
C LEU A 313 -11.28 -5.96 6.34
N GLU A 314 -10.29 -6.53 7.01
CA GLU A 314 -10.27 -6.70 8.46
C GLU A 314 -9.41 -5.65 9.17
N ASP A 315 -8.39 -5.14 8.49
CA ASP A 315 -7.35 -4.29 9.07
C ASP A 315 -7.26 -2.98 8.30
N ILE A 316 -7.85 -1.91 8.85
CA ILE A 316 -7.81 -0.57 8.28
C ILE A 316 -7.17 0.35 9.32
N ARG A 317 -6.07 1.00 8.93
CA ARG A 317 -5.36 1.97 9.77
C ARG A 317 -5.40 3.35 9.15
N LEU A 318 -5.93 4.31 9.91
CA LEU A 318 -6.08 5.71 9.51
C LEU A 318 -5.51 6.69 10.54
N ASP A 319 -4.83 6.20 11.59
CA ASP A 319 -4.23 7.04 12.62
C ASP A 319 -3.26 8.09 12.05
N GLY A 320 -3.11 9.22 12.73
CA GLY A 320 -2.20 10.28 12.29
C GLY A 320 -2.64 11.02 11.02
N ASN A 321 -3.90 10.90 10.61
CA ASN A 321 -4.51 11.73 9.56
C ASN A 321 -5.41 12.82 10.19
N PRO A 322 -5.47 14.02 9.61
CA PRO A 322 -6.35 15.11 10.05
C PRO A 322 -7.83 14.89 9.65
N ILE A 323 -8.35 13.70 9.91
CA ILE A 323 -9.73 13.31 9.57
C ILE A 323 -10.60 13.17 10.81
N ASN A 324 -11.78 13.79 10.77
CA ASN A 324 -12.81 13.54 11.76
C ASN A 324 -13.76 12.44 11.28
N LEU A 325 -13.54 11.21 11.77
CA LEU A 325 -14.33 10.04 11.38
C LEU A 325 -15.83 10.19 11.70
N SER A 326 -16.18 10.97 12.74
CA SER A 326 -17.56 11.16 13.18
C SER A 326 -18.42 11.92 12.17
N LEU A 327 -17.80 12.65 11.25
CA LEU A 327 -18.51 13.38 10.18
C LEU A 327 -18.97 12.46 9.05
N PHE A 328 -18.44 11.23 8.97
CA PHE A 328 -18.67 10.33 7.83
C PHE A 328 -19.18 8.95 8.25
N PRO A 329 -20.21 8.83 9.11
CA PRO A 329 -20.65 7.53 9.63
C PRO A 329 -21.08 6.57 8.51
N ASN A 330 -21.63 7.10 7.41
CA ASN A 330 -22.13 6.31 6.29
C ASN A 330 -21.03 5.59 5.51
N ALA A 331 -19.78 6.06 5.58
CA ALA A 331 -18.68 5.48 4.84
C ALA A 331 -18.27 4.08 5.33
N TYR A 332 -18.67 3.71 6.55
CA TYR A 332 -18.21 2.49 7.21
C TYR A 332 -19.29 1.38 7.27
N PHE A 333 -20.50 1.59 6.74
CA PHE A 333 -21.61 0.63 6.88
C PHE A 333 -21.33 -0.76 6.30
N CYS A 334 -20.54 -0.83 5.25
CA CYS A 334 -20.14 -2.07 4.60
C CYS A 334 -18.90 -2.71 5.25
N LEU A 335 -18.31 -2.12 6.29
CA LEU A 335 -17.13 -2.67 6.96
C LEU A 335 -17.53 -3.56 8.14
N PRO A 336 -16.85 -4.70 8.33
CA PRO A 336 -17.08 -5.55 9.48
C PRO A 336 -16.58 -4.91 10.79
N ARG A 337 -15.61 -4.00 10.70
CA ARG A 337 -14.99 -3.29 11.82
C ARG A 337 -14.62 -1.87 11.40
N LEU A 338 -14.66 -0.94 12.34
CA LEU A 338 -14.22 0.44 12.11
C LEU A 338 -12.70 0.51 11.95
N PRO A 339 -12.18 1.52 11.23
CA PRO A 339 -10.76 1.81 11.19
C PRO A 339 -10.17 1.95 12.60
N THR A 340 -8.98 1.40 12.80
CA THR A 340 -8.25 1.46 14.06
C THR A 340 -7.25 2.61 14.05
N GLY A 341 -6.93 3.12 15.24
CA GLY A 341 -5.98 4.22 15.38
C GLY A 341 -6.26 5.15 16.55
N ARG A 342 -5.29 6.02 16.86
CA ARG A 342 -5.51 7.22 17.69
C ARG A 342 -5.85 8.38 16.75
N PHE A 343 -7.03 8.96 16.96
CA PHE A 343 -7.54 10.13 16.24
C PHE A 343 -7.53 11.30 17.22
N PHE A 344 -6.92 12.43 16.84
CA PHE A 344 -6.70 13.59 17.71
C PHE A 344 -7.85 14.58 17.68
#